data_AF-A0A6I2VVA0-F1
#
_entry.id   AF-A0A6I2VVA0-F1
#
_cell.length_a   1.000
_cell.length_b   1.000
_cell.length_c   1.000
_cell.angle_alpha   90.00
_cell.angle_beta   90.00
_cell.angle_gamma   90.00
#
_symmetry.space_group_name_H-M   'P 1'
#
loop_
_entity.id
_entity.type
_entity.pdbx_description
1 polymer ?
#
loop_
_entity_poly.entity_id
_entity_poly.type
_entity_poly.pdbx_seq_one_letter_code
_entity_poly.pdbx_strand_id
1 'polypeptide(L)'
;MTASRSERIETRARNPKWKNVPLRIEMAECINCDACLRHCPPQLGAIFNHGADVVIIPELCSGCDKCLPACPVNCIYPFPEWEAEGVPTEWWEEPGSDNDPY
;
A
#
# COMPACT_ATOMS: atom_id res chain seq x y z
N MET A 1 22.32 -1.48 3.61
CA MET A 1 21.26 -2.51 3.55
C MET A 1 19.93 -1.81 3.33
N THR A 2 19.02 -2.39 2.56
CA THR A 2 17.65 -1.86 2.37
C THR A 2 16.82 -2.36 3.55
N ALA A 3 16.08 -1.46 4.22
CA ALA A 3 15.26 -1.84 5.38
C ALA A 3 14.31 -2.99 5.01
N SER A 4 14.19 -3.97 5.89
CA SER A 4 13.30 -5.12 5.67
C SER A 4 11.83 -4.68 5.67
N ARG A 5 10.91 -5.55 5.25
CA ARG A 5 9.47 -5.27 5.38
C ARG A 5 9.08 -5.09 6.85
N SER A 6 9.50 -6.03 7.70
CA SER A 6 9.23 -6.01 9.14
C SER A 6 9.73 -4.76 9.83
N GLU A 7 10.94 -4.29 9.47
CA GLU A 7 11.50 -3.05 10.02
C GLU A 7 10.65 -1.81 9.66
N ARG A 8 10.10 -1.76 8.44
CA ARG A 8 9.20 -0.67 8.01
C ARG A 8 7.85 -0.74 8.71
N ILE A 9 7.35 -1.93 9.01
CA ILE A 9 6.12 -2.12 9.78
C ILE A 9 6.32 -1.63 11.22
N GLU A 10 7.41 -2.02 11.87
CA GLU A 10 7.73 -1.61 13.25
C GLU A 10 7.92 -0.10 13.37
N THR A 11 8.68 0.49 12.44
CA THR A 11 9.01 1.93 12.48
C THR A 11 7.92 2.81 11.89
N ARG A 12 6.94 2.23 11.18
CA ARG A 12 5.94 2.95 10.36
C ARG A 12 6.58 4.06 9.54
N ALA A 13 7.71 3.73 8.91
CA ALA A 13 8.53 4.69 8.21
C ALA A 13 8.75 4.28 6.77
N ARG A 14 8.52 5.24 5.86
CA ARG A 14 8.80 5.08 4.45
C ARG A 14 10.31 5.01 4.21
N ASN A 15 10.75 4.15 3.29
CA ASN A 15 12.17 4.09 2.95
C ASN A 15 12.61 5.40 2.26
N PRO A 16 13.58 6.15 2.82
CA PRO A 16 13.98 7.46 2.29
C PRO A 16 14.67 7.40 0.92
N LYS A 17 15.04 6.19 0.45
CA LYS A 17 15.64 6.00 -0.88
C LYS A 17 14.59 5.91 -2.00
N TRP A 18 13.30 5.79 -1.68
CA TRP A 18 12.26 5.72 -2.69
C TRP A 18 11.93 7.11 -3.23
N LYS A 19 12.20 7.29 -4.53
CA LYS A 19 11.99 8.57 -5.23
C LYS A 19 10.56 8.77 -5.71
N ASN A 20 9.87 7.68 -6.05
CA ASN A 20 8.49 7.74 -6.50
C ASN A 20 7.58 8.03 -5.30
N VAL A 21 6.48 8.73 -5.53
CA VAL A 21 5.45 8.92 -4.52
C VAL A 21 4.69 7.60 -4.30
N PRO A 22 4.10 7.39 -3.11
CA PRO A 22 3.20 6.28 -2.90
C PRO A 22 1.96 6.43 -3.80
N LEU A 23 1.21 5.33 -3.90
CA LEU A 23 -0.05 5.27 -4.63
C LEU A 23 -1.21 5.16 -3.64
N ARG A 24 -2.40 5.57 -4.05
CA ARG A 24 -3.67 5.38 -3.34
C ARG A 24 -4.70 4.72 -4.24
N ILE A 25 -5.69 4.08 -3.64
CA ILE A 25 -6.85 3.52 -4.35
C ILE A 25 -8.02 4.50 -4.17
N GLU A 26 -8.70 4.82 -5.27
CA GLU A 26 -9.97 5.55 -5.23
C GLU A 26 -11.11 4.56 -4.99
N MET A 27 -11.61 4.51 -3.76
CA MET A 27 -12.62 3.53 -3.37
C MET A 27 -13.97 3.74 -4.06
N ALA A 28 -14.29 4.97 -4.52
CA ALA A 28 -15.48 5.21 -5.32
C ALA A 28 -15.45 4.52 -6.70
N GLU A 29 -14.26 4.18 -7.20
CA GLU A 29 -14.04 3.50 -8.49
C GLU A 29 -13.65 2.03 -8.31
N CYS A 30 -13.15 1.65 -7.13
CA CYS A 30 -12.71 0.29 -6.84
C CYS A 30 -13.88 -0.70 -6.86
N ILE A 31 -13.63 -1.87 -7.44
CA ILE A 31 -14.60 -2.98 -7.53
C ILE A 31 -14.21 -4.18 -6.65
N ASN A 32 -13.26 -4.00 -5.73
CA ASN A 32 -12.81 -5.03 -4.77
C ASN A 32 -12.42 -6.37 -5.42
N CYS A 33 -11.64 -6.31 -6.51
CA CYS A 33 -11.20 -7.49 -7.25
C CYS A 33 -9.85 -8.09 -6.78
N ASP A 34 -9.19 -7.41 -5.84
CA ASP A 34 -7.90 -7.78 -5.22
C ASP A 34 -6.77 -8.08 -6.21
N ALA A 35 -6.86 -7.59 -7.45
CA ALA A 35 -5.83 -7.78 -8.45
C ALA A 35 -4.54 -7.03 -8.09
N CYS A 36 -4.66 -5.80 -7.57
CA CYS A 36 -3.54 -5.00 -7.12
C CYS A 36 -2.79 -5.65 -5.95
N LEU A 37 -3.51 -6.17 -4.95
CA LEU A 37 -2.97 -6.85 -3.78
C LEU A 37 -2.05 -8.02 -4.19
N ARG A 38 -2.53 -8.87 -5.11
CA ARG A 38 -1.77 -10.02 -5.66
C ARG A 38 -0.53 -9.63 -6.48
N HIS A 39 -0.47 -8.39 -6.98
CA HIS A 39 0.66 -7.88 -7.77
C HIS A 39 1.62 -7.00 -6.96
N CYS A 40 1.27 -6.62 -5.74
CA CYS A 40 2.19 -5.91 -4.86
C CYS A 40 3.36 -6.85 -4.53
N PRO A 41 4.62 -6.43 -4.71
CA PRO A 41 5.76 -7.27 -4.36
C PRO A 41 5.72 -7.67 -2.87
N PRO A 42 5.83 -8.97 -2.51
CA PRO A 42 5.74 -9.40 -1.12
C PRO A 42 6.78 -8.75 -0.20
N GLN A 43 7.96 -8.41 -0.72
CA GLN A 43 8.97 -7.68 0.04
C GLN A 43 8.58 -6.22 0.36
N LEU A 44 7.58 -5.67 -0.31
CA LEU A 44 6.98 -4.37 0.00
C LEU A 44 5.72 -4.58 0.84
N GLY A 45 4.80 -5.40 0.33
CA GLY A 45 3.57 -5.83 1.00
C GLY A 45 2.76 -4.65 1.53
N ALA A 46 2.30 -3.78 0.63
CA ALA A 46 1.77 -2.46 0.96
C ALA A 46 0.26 -2.31 0.77
N ILE A 47 -0.43 -3.34 0.26
CA ILE A 47 -1.85 -3.27 -0.11
C ILE A 47 -2.63 -4.26 0.75
N PHE A 48 -3.68 -3.81 1.41
CA PHE A 48 -4.45 -4.60 2.37
C PHE A 48 -5.95 -4.44 2.13
N ASN A 49 -6.70 -5.48 2.46
CA ASN A 49 -8.15 -5.37 2.60
C ASN A 49 -8.43 -4.93 4.03
N HIS A 50 -9.09 -3.79 4.19
CA HIS A 50 -9.48 -3.26 5.49
C HIS A 50 -11.00 -3.11 5.52
N GLY A 51 -11.69 -4.07 6.13
CA GLY A 51 -13.15 -4.17 6.06
C GLY A 51 -13.64 -4.36 4.63
N ALA A 52 -14.40 -3.39 4.11
CA ALA A 52 -14.90 -3.38 2.74
C ALA A 52 -13.98 -2.65 1.75
N ASP A 53 -12.93 -1.99 2.25
CA ASP A 53 -12.05 -1.17 1.45
C ASP A 53 -10.73 -1.89 1.12
N VAL A 54 -10.11 -1.48 0.01
CA VAL A 54 -8.76 -1.90 -0.37
C VAL A 54 -7.85 -0.69 -0.24
N VAL A 55 -6.86 -0.77 0.63
CA VAL A 55 -6.04 0.38 1.03
C VAL A 55 -4.57 0.14 0.67
N ILE A 56 -3.84 1.23 0.41
CA ILE A 56 -2.39 1.20 0.22
C ILE A 56 -1.76 1.98 1.37
N ILE A 57 -0.84 1.35 2.11
CA ILE A 57 -0.08 2.00 3.17
C ILE A 57 1.14 2.70 2.55
N PRO A 58 1.18 4.04 2.53
CA PRO A 58 2.24 4.84 1.90
C PRO A 58 3.67 4.49 2.32
N GLU A 59 3.87 4.16 3.60
CA GLU A 59 5.15 3.83 4.21
C GLU A 59 5.72 2.50 3.72
N LEU A 60 4.83 1.59 3.32
CA LEU A 60 5.19 0.30 2.72
C LEU A 60 5.25 0.40 1.18
N CYS A 61 4.66 1.43 0.59
CA CYS A 61 4.55 1.61 -0.85
C CYS A 61 5.76 2.35 -1.46
N SER A 62 6.50 1.66 -2.32
CA SER A 62 7.64 2.24 -3.02
C SER A 62 7.28 3.07 -4.26
N GLY A 63 6.00 3.09 -4.66
CA GLY A 63 5.57 3.64 -5.96
C GLY A 63 6.19 2.88 -7.15
N CYS A 64 6.19 1.54 -7.11
CA CYS A 64 6.77 0.71 -8.18
C CYS A 64 5.85 0.45 -9.38
N ASP A 65 4.61 0.97 -9.34
CA ASP A 65 3.60 0.91 -10.41
C ASP A 65 3.15 -0.48 -10.87
N LYS A 66 3.62 -1.57 -10.24
CA LYS A 66 3.22 -2.94 -10.60
C LYS A 66 1.74 -3.23 -10.42
N CYS A 67 1.06 -2.52 -9.53
CA CYS A 67 -0.38 -2.65 -9.33
C CYS A 67 -1.21 -1.93 -10.40
N LEU A 68 -0.65 -0.91 -11.09
CA LEU A 68 -1.38 -0.12 -12.09
C LEU A 68 -1.91 -0.98 -13.24
N PRO A 69 -1.08 -1.78 -13.96
CA PRO A 69 -1.59 -2.60 -15.06
C PRO A 69 -2.46 -3.77 -14.59
N ALA A 70 -2.45 -4.10 -13.29
CA ALA A 70 -3.27 -5.16 -12.72
C ALA A 70 -4.70 -4.69 -12.42
N CYS A 71 -4.94 -3.39 -12.25
CA CYS A 71 -6.25 -2.87 -11.92
C CYS A 71 -7.15 -2.79 -13.18
N PRO A 72 -8.24 -3.57 -13.27
CA PRO A 72 -9.08 -3.61 -14.46
C PRO A 72 -9.89 -2.32 -14.70
N VAL A 73 -10.03 -1.49 -13.66
CA VAL A 73 -10.82 -0.24 -13.68
C VAL A 73 -9.95 1.01 -13.52
N ASN A 74 -8.62 0.85 -13.45
CA ASN A 74 -7.66 1.96 -13.30
C ASN A 74 -7.90 2.90 -12.11
N CYS A 75 -8.42 2.39 -10.99
CA CYS A 75 -8.73 3.20 -9.79
C CYS A 75 -7.52 3.53 -8.89
N ILE A 76 -6.29 3.48 -9.40
CA ILE A 76 -5.07 3.66 -8.59
C ILE A 76 -4.33 4.90 -9.08
N TYR A 77 -4.05 5.81 -8.16
CA TYR A 77 -3.48 7.13 -8.46
C TYR A 77 -2.25 7.43 -7.61
N PRO A 78 -1.31 8.28 -8.08
CA PRO A 78 -0.26 8.84 -7.24
C PRO A 78 -0.85 9.61 -6.05
N PHE A 79 -0.19 9.52 -4.89
CA PHE A 79 -0.61 10.19 -3.66
C PHE A 79 0.51 11.10 -3.11
N PRO A 80 0.78 12.26 -3.76
CA PRO A 80 1.85 13.16 -3.33
C PRO A 80 1.59 13.84 -1.98
N GLU A 81 0.32 14.05 -1.61
CA GLU A 81 -0.11 14.71 -0.38
C GLU A 81 -0.22 13.80 0.86
N TRP A 82 0.25 12.55 0.78
CA TRP A 82 0.11 11.54 1.84
C TRP A 82 0.69 11.96 3.21
N GLU A 83 1.78 12.74 3.23
CA GLU A 83 2.38 13.21 4.49
C GLU A 83 1.50 14.26 5.19
N ALA A 84 0.69 15.00 4.43
CA ALA A 84 -0.21 16.01 4.96
C ALA A 84 -1.55 15.41 5.41
N GLU A 85 -2.08 14.44 4.67
CA GLU A 85 -3.31 13.73 5.03
C GLU A 85 -3.08 12.72 6.16
N GLY A 86 -1.91 12.11 6.19
CA GLY A 86 -1.58 11.03 7.10
C GLY A 86 -2.21 9.70 6.71
N VAL A 87 -1.94 8.68 7.52
CA VAL A 87 -2.42 7.31 7.32
C VAL A 87 -3.30 6.96 8.51
N PRO A 88 -4.56 6.54 8.31
CA PRO A 88 -5.42 6.14 9.40
C PRO A 88 -4.78 5.05 10.26
N THR A 89 -4.84 5.19 11.58
CA THR A 89 -4.21 4.26 12.53
C THR A 89 -4.74 2.83 12.37
N GLU A 90 -6.01 2.69 12.01
CA GLU A 90 -6.69 1.40 11.77
C GLU A 90 -6.08 0.58 10.63
N TRP A 91 -5.51 1.22 9.60
CA TRP A 91 -4.85 0.49 8.51
C TRP A 91 -3.59 -0.25 8.99
N TRP A 92 -3.00 0.20 10.10
CA TRP A 92 -1.83 -0.44 10.71
C TRP A 92 -2.17 -1.67 11.55
N GLU A 93 -3.44 -2.06 11.63
CA GLU A 93 -3.86 -3.33 12.24
C GLU A 93 -3.62 -4.53 11.29
N GLU A 94 -3.51 -4.29 9.98
CA GLU A 94 -3.34 -5.35 8.97
C GLU A 94 -1.90 -5.87 8.85
N PRO A 95 -0.85 -5.03 8.71
CA PRO A 95 0.51 -5.51 8.45
C PRO A 95 1.10 -6.26 9.65
N GLY A 96 1.60 -7.47 9.41
CA GLY A 96 2.14 -8.35 10.44
C GLY A 96 1.09 -9.06 11.30
N SER A 97 -0.20 -8.91 10.99
CA SER A 97 -1.29 -9.64 11.64
C SER A 97 -1.50 -11.03 11.03
N ASP A 98 -2.40 -11.82 11.62
CA ASP A 98 -2.84 -13.10 11.04
C ASP A 98 -3.57 -12.94 9.69
N ASN A 99 -4.03 -11.72 9.35
CA ASN A 99 -4.69 -11.38 8.08
C ASN A 99 -3.72 -10.84 7.02
N ASP A 100 -2.43 -10.71 7.34
CA ASP A 100 -1.41 -10.20 6.43
C ASP A 100 -1.19 -11.18 5.25
N PRO A 101 -1.47 -10.79 4.00
CA PRO A 101 -1.34 -11.69 2.86
C PRO A 101 0.12 -11.90 2.39
N TYR A 102 1.12 -11.30 3.06
CA TYR A 102 2.54 -11.27 2.67
C TYR A 102 3.50 -11.85 3.70
#